data_AF-A0A837DWE0-F1
#
_entry.id   AF-A0A837DWE0-F1
#
_cell.length_a   1.000
_cell.length_b   1.000
_cell.length_c   1.000
_cell.angle_alpha   90.00
_cell.angle_beta   90.00
_cell.angle_gamma   90.00
#
_symmetry.space_group_name_H-M   'P 1'
#
loop_
_entity.id
_entity.type
_entity.pdbx_description
1 polymer ?
#
loop_
_entity_poly.entity_id
_entity_poly.type
_entity_poly.pdbx_seq_one_letter_code
_entity_poly.pdbx_strand_id
1 'polypeptide(L)'
;MKKLYLVRHGQTLFNELHMTQGWCDSPLTELGRKQAKEAGRSLRNVDFSAVYTSTSERTSDTAELITDKPYTRLKALKEIYFGLYEGQREFTQPKNWFVDNTDAFVPYGG
;
A
#
# COMPACT_ATOMS: atom_id res chain seq x y z
N MET A 1 -23.20 8.18 12.12
CA MET A 1 -21.72 8.32 12.15
C MET A 1 -21.13 7.29 11.20
N LYS A 2 -20.16 7.66 10.35
CA LYS A 2 -19.45 6.70 9.47
C LYS A 2 -18.10 6.35 10.08
N LYS A 3 -17.68 5.09 9.94
CA LYS A 3 -16.33 4.63 10.32
C LYS A 3 -15.51 4.42 9.06
N LEU A 4 -14.28 4.92 9.05
CA LEU A 4 -13.33 4.70 7.98
C LEU A 4 -12.19 3.84 8.51
N TYR A 5 -11.87 2.78 7.77
CA TYR A 5 -10.74 1.90 8.05
C TYR A 5 -9.72 2.11 6.94
N LEU A 6 -8.49 2.44 7.33
CA LEU A 6 -7.37 2.66 6.41
C LEU A 6 -6.39 1.50 6.55
N VAL A 7 -6.08 0.87 5.42
CA VAL A 7 -5.13 -0.25 5.36
C VAL A 7 -4.13 0.05 4.27
N ARG A 8 -2.85 0.02 4.60
CA ARG A 8 -1.77 0.06 3.61
C ARG A 8 -1.62 -1.32 2.97
N HIS A 9 -1.18 -1.37 1.71
CA HIS A 9 -0.88 -2.65 1.07
C HIS A 9 0.15 -3.46 1.88
N GLY A 10 0.12 -4.78 1.74
CA GLY A 10 1.15 -5.64 2.30
C GLY A 10 2.53 -5.34 1.69
N GLN A 11 3.59 -5.80 2.34
CA GLN A 11 4.96 -5.68 1.82
C GLN A 11 5.07 -6.23 0.39
N THR A 12 5.74 -5.47 -0.48
CA THR A 12 6.05 -5.84 -1.85
C THR A 12 7.52 -6.20 -2.05
N LEU A 13 7.85 -6.78 -3.21
CA LEU A 13 9.24 -7.01 -3.60
C LEU A 13 10.07 -5.72 -3.59
N PHE A 14 9.51 -4.59 -4.03
CA PHE A 14 10.26 -3.33 -4.01
C PHE A 14 10.44 -2.78 -2.59
N ASN A 15 9.52 -3.04 -1.66
CA ASN A 15 9.76 -2.72 -0.25
C ASN A 15 10.93 -3.53 0.31
N GLU A 16 10.97 -4.84 0.04
CA GLU A 16 12.06 -5.72 0.47
C GLU A 16 13.42 -5.31 -0.14
N LEU A 17 13.39 -4.81 -1.38
CA LEU A 17 14.59 -4.34 -2.08
C LEU A 17 14.93 -2.87 -1.83
N HIS A 18 14.21 -2.16 -0.95
CA HIS A 18 14.42 -0.73 -0.70
C HIS A 18 14.39 0.09 -1.99
N MET A 19 13.36 -0.15 -2.81
CA MET A 19 13.14 0.51 -4.10
C MET A 19 11.86 1.34 -4.06
N THR A 20 11.91 2.50 -4.70
CA THR A 20 10.77 3.41 -4.86
C THR A 20 9.74 2.80 -5.79
N GLN A 21 8.48 2.68 -5.37
CA GLN A 21 7.39 2.24 -6.27
C GLN A 21 6.64 3.39 -6.91
N GLY A 22 6.03 4.28 -6.11
CA GLY A 22 5.08 5.24 -6.65
C GLY A 22 3.99 4.57 -7.49
N TRP A 23 3.91 4.93 -8.76
CA TRP A 23 2.94 4.41 -9.71
C TRP A 23 3.35 3.10 -10.38
N CYS A 24 4.64 2.77 -10.41
CA CYS A 24 5.09 1.44 -10.78
C CYS A 24 4.71 0.41 -9.71
N ASP A 25 4.73 -0.86 -10.07
CA ASP A 25 4.25 -1.93 -9.21
C ASP A 25 5.23 -3.08 -9.08
N SER A 26 5.05 -3.84 -8.00
CA SER A 26 5.78 -5.06 -7.73
C SER A 26 4.90 -5.95 -6.85
N PRO A 27 5.00 -7.29 -7.02
CA PRO A 27 4.10 -8.22 -6.35
C PRO A 27 4.28 -8.17 -4.83
N LEU A 28 3.22 -8.53 -4.09
CA LEU A 28 3.33 -8.81 -2.67
C LEU A 28 4.37 -9.91 -2.41
N THR A 29 5.16 -9.78 -1.35
CA THR A 29 6.00 -10.87 -0.84
C THR A 29 5.14 -11.89 -0.10
N GLU A 30 5.72 -13.03 0.27
CA GLU A 30 5.03 -13.96 1.18
C GLU A 30 4.68 -13.31 2.53
N LEU A 31 5.56 -12.45 3.04
CA LEU A 31 5.30 -11.67 4.25
C LEU A 31 4.13 -10.70 4.01
N GLY A 32 4.10 -9.98 2.89
CA GLY A 32 3.00 -9.09 2.54
C GLY A 32 1.65 -9.80 2.46
N ARG A 33 1.63 -11.01 1.90
CA ARG A 33 0.41 -11.85 1.88
C ARG A 33 -0.02 -12.28 3.29
N LYS A 34 0.92 -12.60 4.18
CA LYS A 34 0.61 -12.93 5.59
C LYS A 34 0.06 -11.71 6.33
N GLN A 35 0.67 -10.54 6.16
CA GLN A 35 0.21 -9.27 6.74
C GLN A 35 -1.23 -8.94 6.30
N ALA A 36 -1.54 -9.06 5.01
CA ALA A 36 -2.88 -8.83 4.49
C ALA A 36 -3.92 -9.76 5.12
N LYS A 37 -3.61 -11.07 5.23
CA LYS A 37 -4.48 -12.05 5.89
C LYS A 37 -4.70 -11.75 7.37
N GLU A 38 -3.68 -11.28 8.08
CA GLU A 38 -3.78 -10.87 9.48
C GLU A 38 -4.65 -9.62 9.68
N ALA A 39 -4.53 -8.65 8.77
CA ALA A 39 -5.44 -7.51 8.71
C ALA A 39 -6.90 -7.98 8.48
N GLY A 40 -7.11 -8.92 7.55
CA GLY A 40 -8.41 -9.57 7.31
C GLY A 40 -8.98 -10.22 8.57
N ARG A 41 -8.18 -11.00 9.31
CA ARG A 41 -8.61 -11.60 10.59
C ARG A 41 -9.02 -10.57 11.63
N SER A 42 -8.30 -9.44 11.71
CA SER A 42 -8.61 -8.35 12.63
C SER A 42 -9.91 -7.63 12.25
N LEU A 43 -10.22 -7.59 10.96
CA LEU A 43 -11.38 -6.91 10.39
C LEU A 43 -12.58 -7.84 10.14
N ARG A 44 -12.48 -9.14 10.45
CA ARG A 44 -13.50 -10.16 10.13
C ARG A 44 -14.92 -9.86 10.63
N ASN A 45 -15.05 -9.09 11.71
CA ASN A 45 -16.35 -8.74 12.32
C ASN A 45 -16.86 -7.37 11.85
N VAL A 46 -16.16 -6.71 10.93
CA VAL A 46 -16.57 -5.42 10.37
C VAL A 46 -17.41 -5.69 9.12
N ASP A 47 -18.67 -5.28 9.17
CA ASP A 47 -19.53 -5.29 7.99
C ASP A 47 -19.26 -4.05 7.12
N PHE A 48 -18.32 -4.18 6.18
CA PHE A 48 -17.98 -3.08 5.29
C PHE A 48 -19.13 -2.78 4.33
N SER A 49 -19.69 -1.57 4.40
CA SER A 49 -20.70 -1.12 3.43
C SER A 49 -20.10 -0.85 2.04
N ALA A 50 -18.80 -0.59 1.96
CA ALA A 50 -18.07 -0.40 0.72
C ALA A 50 -16.56 -0.64 0.93
N VAL A 51 -15.87 -1.09 -0.11
CA VAL A 51 -14.42 -1.30 -0.13
C VAL A 51 -13.83 -0.54 -1.32
N TYR A 52 -12.72 0.17 -1.08
CA TYR A 52 -12.03 0.96 -2.10
C TYR A 52 -10.53 0.66 -2.07
N THR A 53 -9.90 0.67 -3.25
CA THR A 53 -8.47 0.46 -3.40
C THR A 53 -7.87 1.47 -4.36
N SER A 54 -6.54 1.61 -4.34
CA SER A 54 -5.81 2.25 -5.44
C SER A 54 -5.98 1.45 -6.73
N THR A 55 -5.61 2.05 -7.86
CA THR A 55 -5.45 1.29 -9.10
C THR A 55 -4.17 0.43 -9.12
N SER A 56 -3.32 0.42 -8.09
CA SER A 56 -2.15 -0.47 -8.02
C SER A 56 -2.54 -1.90 -7.66
N GLU A 57 -1.97 -2.89 -8.34
CA GLU A 57 -2.22 -4.33 -8.13
C GLU A 57 -1.91 -4.74 -6.70
N ARG A 58 -0.79 -4.28 -6.13
CA ARG A 58 -0.45 -4.54 -4.71
C ARG A 58 -1.56 -4.17 -3.72
N THR A 59 -2.38 -3.17 -4.03
CA THR A 59 -3.51 -2.77 -3.17
C THR A 59 -4.75 -3.61 -3.40
N SER A 60 -5.06 -4.01 -4.64
CA SER A 60 -6.14 -4.96 -4.92
C SER A 60 -5.83 -6.34 -4.34
N ASP A 61 -4.62 -6.85 -4.55
CA ASP A 61 -4.17 -8.14 -4.00
C ASP A 61 -4.26 -8.16 -2.47
N THR A 62 -3.91 -7.05 -1.82
CA THR A 62 -4.05 -6.92 -0.37
C THR A 62 -5.54 -6.96 0.04
N ALA A 63 -6.41 -6.22 -0.66
CA ALA A 63 -7.83 -6.17 -0.34
C ALA A 63 -8.52 -7.53 -0.53
N GLU A 64 -8.19 -8.25 -1.59
CA GLU A 64 -8.70 -9.60 -1.87
C GLU A 64 -8.29 -10.62 -0.81
N LEU A 65 -7.15 -10.41 -0.14
CA LEU A 65 -6.72 -11.23 0.99
C LEU A 65 -7.37 -10.82 2.32
N ILE A 66 -7.99 -9.64 2.38
CA ILE A 66 -8.67 -9.11 3.57
C ILE A 66 -10.16 -9.46 3.56
N THR A 67 -10.81 -9.41 2.39
CA THR A 67 -12.26 -9.57 2.27
C THR A 67 -12.69 -10.08 0.90
N ASP A 68 -13.72 -10.91 0.86
CA ASP A 68 -14.36 -11.37 -0.39
C ASP A 68 -15.37 -10.37 -0.96
N LYS A 69 -15.56 -9.20 -0.32
CA LYS A 69 -16.49 -8.17 -0.81
C LYS A 69 -15.94 -7.52 -2.09
N PRO A 70 -16.83 -7.16 -3.04
CA PRO A 70 -16.41 -6.40 -4.21
C PRO A 70 -15.86 -5.04 -3.79
N TYR A 71 -14.83 -4.59 -4.50
CA TYR A 71 -14.16 -3.31 -4.25
C TYR A 71 -14.14 -2.43 -5.51
N THR A 72 -14.02 -1.12 -5.31
CA THR A 72 -13.87 -0.15 -6.40
C THR A 72 -12.45 0.41 -6.43
N ARG A 73 -11.79 0.35 -7.59
CA ARG A 73 -10.45 0.92 -7.80
C ARG A 73 -10.55 2.41 -8.13
N LEU A 74 -9.84 3.26 -7.39
CA LEU A 74 -9.88 4.71 -7.55
C LEU A 74 -8.48 5.27 -7.85
N LYS A 75 -8.37 6.08 -8.91
CA LYS A 75 -7.12 6.79 -9.25
C LYS A 75 -6.70 7.79 -8.17
N ALA A 76 -7.67 8.36 -7.45
CA ALA A 76 -7.43 9.32 -6.37
C ALA A 76 -6.72 8.72 -5.14
N LEU A 77 -6.66 7.38 -5.06
CA LEU A 77 -5.97 6.65 -3.98
C LEU A 77 -4.58 6.15 -4.39
N LYS A 78 -4.08 6.53 -5.58
CA LYS A 78 -2.73 6.17 -5.99
C LYS A 78 -1.69 6.81 -5.08
N GLU A 79 -0.58 6.10 -4.93
CA GLU A 79 0.62 6.62 -4.32
C GLU A 79 1.11 7.88 -5.06
N ILE A 80 2.01 8.63 -4.44
CA ILE A 80 2.76 9.71 -5.07
C ILE A 80 3.43 9.20 -6.37
N TYR A 81 3.37 10.01 -7.42
CA TYR A 81 4.11 9.74 -8.65
C TYR A 81 5.56 10.19 -8.47
N PHE A 82 6.49 9.24 -8.45
CA PHE A 82 7.91 9.53 -8.23
C PHE A 82 8.69 9.69 -9.54
N GLY A 83 8.03 9.54 -10.70
CA GLY A 83 8.63 9.78 -12.00
C GLY A 83 9.89 8.95 -12.23
N LEU A 84 11.01 9.61 -12.52
CA LEU A 84 12.28 8.96 -12.83
C LEU A 84 12.88 8.16 -11.67
N TYR A 85 12.39 8.36 -10.44
CA TYR A 85 12.87 7.64 -9.26
C TYR A 85 12.15 6.30 -9.06
N GLU A 86 11.05 6.03 -9.76
CA GLU A 86 10.36 4.75 -9.68
C GLU A 86 11.26 3.62 -10.20
N GLY A 87 11.32 2.52 -9.44
CA GLY A 87 12.24 1.42 -9.72
C GLY A 87 13.71 1.74 -9.41
N GLN A 88 14.03 2.89 -8.81
CA GLN A 88 15.36 3.18 -8.28
C GLN A 88 15.42 2.86 -6.78
N ARG A 89 16.64 2.76 -6.23
CA ARG A 89 16.83 2.63 -4.78
C ARG A 89 16.29 3.85 -4.06
N GLU A 90 15.63 3.65 -2.91
CA GLU A 90 14.99 4.72 -2.14
C GLU A 90 15.95 5.88 -1.80
N PHE A 91 17.23 5.59 -1.53
CA PHE A 91 18.24 6.61 -1.21
C PHE A 91 18.56 7.56 -2.38
N THR A 92 18.14 7.22 -3.60
CA THR A 92 18.30 8.08 -4.78
C THR A 92 17.24 9.16 -4.86
N GLN A 93 16.15 9.02 -4.09
CA GLN A 93 15.11 10.04 -4.00
C GLN A 93 15.71 11.33 -3.42
N PRO A 94 15.23 12.49 -3.90
CA PRO A 94 15.64 13.77 -3.33
C PRO A 94 15.20 13.86 -1.87
N LYS A 95 16.17 14.03 -0.96
CA LYS A 95 15.93 14.06 0.52
C LYS A 95 14.99 15.17 0.97
N ASN A 96 14.74 16.16 0.11
CA ASN A 96 13.89 17.31 0.37
C ASN A 96 12.47 17.19 -0.21
N TRP A 97 12.02 16.00 -0.61
CA TRP A 97 10.64 15.84 -1.07
C TRP A 97 9.60 15.96 0.06
N PHE A 98 10.01 15.72 1.32
CA PHE A 98 9.12 15.65 2.49
C PHE A 98 9.68 16.41 3.71
N VAL A 99 10.30 17.58 3.51
CA VAL A 99 11.14 18.31 4.51
C VAL A 99 10.49 18.58 5.89
N ASP A 100 9.20 18.32 6.10
CA ASP A 100 8.56 18.53 7.42
C ASP A 100 7.98 17.29 8.11
N ASN A 101 8.20 16.04 7.64
CA ASN A 101 7.67 14.87 8.37
C ASN A 101 8.71 13.78 8.61
N THR A 102 9.11 13.66 9.88
CA THR A 102 9.88 12.55 10.47
C THR A 102 9.21 11.18 10.33
N ASP A 103 8.00 11.13 9.75
CA ASP A 103 7.19 9.92 9.56
C ASP A 103 7.22 9.38 8.12
N ALA A 104 7.97 10.00 7.20
CA ALA A 104 7.97 9.62 5.79
C ALA A 104 8.48 8.18 5.52
N PHE A 105 9.33 7.63 6.40
CA PHE A 105 9.88 6.29 6.24
C PHE A 105 9.68 5.49 7.53
N VAL A 106 8.53 4.82 7.67
CA VAL A 106 8.37 3.74 8.65
C VAL A 106 9.21 2.52 8.22
N PRO A 107 9.58 1.60 9.13
CA PRO A 107 10.45 0.45 8.84
C PRO A 107 10.00 -0.48 7.70
N TYR A 108 8.77 -0.30 7.22
CA TYR A 108 8.18 -1.04 6.10
C TYR A 108 7.93 -0.16 4.86
N GLY A 109 8.66 0.96 4.74
CA GLY A 109 8.56 1.95 3.67
C GLY A 109 7.32 2.84 3.80
N GLY A 110 7.39 4.01 3.20
CA GLY A 110 6.32 4.98 2.97
C GLY A 110 6.76 5.75 1.74
#